data_AF-A0A183CDZ4-F1
#
_entry.id   AF-A0A183CDZ4-F1
#
_cell.length_a   1.000
_cell.length_b   1.000
_cell.length_c   1.000
_cell.angle_alpha   90.00
_cell.angle_beta   90.00
_cell.angle_gamma   90.00
#
_symmetry.space_group_name_H-M   'P 1'
#
loop_
_entity.id
_entity.type
_entity.pdbx_description
1 polymer ?
#
loop_
_entity_poly.entity_id
_entity_poly.type
_entity_poly.pdbx_seq_one_letter_code
_entity_poly.pdbx_strand_id
1 'polypeptide(L)'
;MMLHSRSYFMVNVDNFSKLRRHLSPDVLRDCANLRLIDSVYLYPAGGAADDSLGTSNGKALSKWLHTPRGDGRPKVLKCNAWRLSYGVTKTFEELKKAFVNASSSVSYVVRVDAYFGHMEPFVVENRATRECLTLHHARRVDAWIMERGPIGRDEQQWAVWAREAMEKKNWPNLLQFEFEDRDIGPLSPDEPSTSKSK
;
A
#
# COMPACT_ATOMS: atom_id res chain seq x y z
N MET A 1 -3.91 -17.64 -10.81
CA MET A 1 -2.85 -17.78 -9.79
C MET A 1 -3.52 -17.74 -8.43
N MET A 2 -3.63 -18.87 -7.73
CA MET A 2 -4.27 -18.92 -6.40
C MET A 2 -3.18 -18.82 -5.33
N LEU A 3 -3.21 -17.72 -4.59
CA LEU A 3 -2.35 -17.50 -3.42
C LEU A 3 -2.96 -18.31 -2.28
N HIS A 4 -2.32 -19.40 -1.84
CA HIS A 4 -2.92 -20.38 -0.91
C HIS A 4 -2.62 -20.11 0.58
N SER A 5 -2.11 -18.93 0.93
CA SER A 5 -1.68 -18.64 2.31
C SER A 5 -1.40 -17.14 2.56
N ARG A 6 -1.34 -16.71 3.84
CA ARG A 6 -1.09 -15.33 4.28
C ARG A 6 0.14 -14.76 3.56
N SER A 7 -0.07 -13.82 2.64
CA SER A 7 0.96 -13.35 1.71
C SER A 7 1.35 -11.90 1.99
N TYR A 8 2.65 -11.65 1.92
CA TYR A 8 3.28 -10.34 2.05
C TYR A 8 3.95 -9.97 0.73
N PHE A 9 3.95 -8.68 0.38
CA PHE A 9 4.60 -8.16 -0.82
C PHE A 9 5.53 -7.02 -0.45
N MET A 10 6.81 -7.14 -0.80
CA MET A 10 7.75 -6.02 -0.76
C MET A 10 7.88 -5.44 -2.16
N VAL A 11 7.67 -4.12 -2.29
CA VAL A 11 7.72 -3.43 -3.58
C VAL A 11 8.45 -2.10 -3.46
N ASN A 12 9.28 -1.77 -4.45
CA ASN A 12 9.69 -0.41 -4.71
C ASN A 12 8.88 0.15 -5.90
N VAL A 13 9.10 1.40 -6.29
CA VAL A 13 8.38 2.05 -7.39
C VAL A 13 8.46 1.23 -8.69
N ASP A 14 9.65 0.71 -9.03
CA ASP A 14 9.88 -0.01 -10.29
C ASP A 14 9.23 -1.39 -10.28
N ASN A 15 9.40 -2.16 -9.20
CA ASN A 15 8.80 -3.48 -9.03
C ASN A 15 7.28 -3.40 -8.97
N PHE A 16 6.71 -2.36 -8.34
CA PHE A 16 5.26 -2.16 -8.34
C PHE A 16 4.71 -1.86 -9.74
N SER A 17 5.45 -1.08 -10.55
CA SER A 17 5.11 -0.84 -11.95
C SER A 17 5.08 -2.14 -12.76
N LYS A 18 6.12 -2.97 -12.60
CA LYS A 18 6.25 -4.26 -13.29
C LYS A 18 5.14 -5.23 -12.83
N LEU A 19 4.88 -5.34 -11.53
CA LEU A 19 3.79 -6.13 -10.97
C LEU A 19 2.43 -5.79 -11.61
N ARG A 20 2.11 -4.50 -11.73
CA ARG A 20 0.88 -4.01 -12.36
C ARG A 20 0.76 -4.31 -13.85
N ARG A 21 1.87 -4.61 -14.55
CA ARG A 21 1.86 -5.05 -15.95
C ARG A 21 1.52 -6.54 -16.09
N HIS A 22 1.81 -7.34 -15.07
CA HIS A 22 1.66 -8.80 -15.12
C HIS A 22 0.43 -9.31 -14.36
N LEU A 23 -0.10 -8.55 -13.42
CA LEU A 23 -1.29 -8.89 -12.65
C LEU A 23 -2.44 -7.94 -12.96
N SER A 24 -3.66 -8.48 -13.04
CA SER A 24 -4.84 -7.63 -13.16
C SER A 24 -5.05 -6.81 -11.88
N PRO A 25 -5.58 -5.58 -12.00
CA PRO A 25 -5.90 -4.75 -10.84
C PRO A 25 -6.83 -5.47 -9.84
N ASP A 26 -7.80 -6.24 -10.33
CA ASP A 26 -8.74 -6.99 -9.50
C ASP A 26 -8.04 -8.02 -8.61
N VAL A 27 -7.05 -8.76 -9.16
CA VAL A 27 -6.27 -9.72 -8.36
C VAL A 27 -5.51 -9.02 -7.23
N LEU A 28 -4.94 -7.84 -7.49
CA LEU A 28 -4.24 -7.07 -6.45
C LEU A 28 -5.21 -6.53 -5.39
N ARG A 29 -6.40 -6.07 -5.79
CA ARG A 29 -7.40 -5.48 -4.90
C ARG A 29 -8.10 -6.50 -4.01
N ASP A 30 -8.52 -7.62 -4.60
CA ASP A 30 -9.47 -8.57 -4.00
C ASP A 30 -8.80 -9.83 -3.45
N CYS A 31 -7.46 -9.92 -3.53
CA CYS A 31 -6.73 -11.01 -2.92
C CYS A 31 -6.89 -10.98 -1.39
N ALA A 32 -7.73 -11.87 -0.86
CA ALA A 32 -7.96 -12.02 0.58
C ALA A 32 -6.65 -12.28 1.36
N ASN A 33 -5.70 -12.95 0.72
CA ASN A 33 -4.39 -13.26 1.29
C ASN A 33 -3.37 -12.10 1.23
N LEU A 34 -3.63 -11.06 0.41
CA LEU A 34 -2.77 -9.88 0.31
C LEU A 34 -3.18 -8.86 1.38
N ARG A 35 -2.54 -8.98 2.54
CA ARG A 35 -2.83 -8.13 3.71
C ARG A 35 -1.85 -6.96 3.85
N LEU A 36 -0.58 -7.18 3.53
CA LEU A 36 0.51 -6.23 3.73
C LEU A 36 1.24 -5.96 2.42
N ILE A 37 1.33 -4.67 2.07
CA ILE A 37 2.33 -4.17 1.12
C ILE A 37 3.40 -3.43 1.93
N ASP A 38 4.65 -3.85 1.82
CA ASP A 38 5.81 -3.12 2.32
C ASP A 38 6.48 -2.40 1.15
N SER A 39 6.33 -1.08 1.18
CA SER A 39 6.66 -0.17 0.11
C SER A 39 7.95 0.58 0.43
N VAL A 40 8.85 0.69 -0.55
CA VAL A 40 10.06 1.49 -0.46
C VAL A 40 9.97 2.64 -1.47
N TYR A 41 10.03 3.89 -0.98
CA TYR A 41 9.89 5.12 -1.77
C TYR A 41 8.57 5.33 -2.53
N LEU A 42 7.57 4.46 -2.33
CA LEU A 42 6.24 4.59 -2.93
C LEU A 42 5.19 4.90 -1.85
N TYR A 43 4.40 5.94 -2.08
CA TYR A 43 3.35 6.40 -1.16
C TYR A 43 2.01 6.48 -1.89
N PRO A 44 0.88 6.24 -1.21
CA PRO A 44 -0.44 6.40 -1.81
C PRO A 44 -0.65 7.87 -2.16
N ALA A 45 -1.10 8.12 -3.38
CA ALA A 45 -1.40 9.47 -3.82
C ALA A 45 -2.72 9.95 -3.21
N GLY A 46 -2.79 11.25 -2.93
CA GLY A 46 -4.03 11.94 -2.68
C GLY A 46 -4.96 12.03 -3.88
N GLY A 47 -6.23 12.32 -3.57
CA GLY A 47 -7.28 12.53 -4.56
C GLY A 47 -7.93 11.24 -5.05
N ALA A 48 -8.48 11.28 -6.26
CA ALA A 48 -9.23 10.16 -6.83
C ALA A 48 -8.31 8.95 -7.06
N ALA A 49 -8.60 7.87 -6.34
CA ALA A 49 -7.90 6.60 -6.46
C ALA A 49 -8.26 5.91 -7.78
N ASP A 50 -7.23 5.43 -8.49
CA ASP A 50 -7.33 4.85 -9.83
C ASP A 50 -6.19 3.85 -10.01
N ASP A 51 -6.44 2.74 -10.69
CA ASP A 51 -5.47 1.69 -10.99
C ASP A 51 -5.45 1.27 -12.47
N SER A 52 -6.11 2.05 -13.34
CA SER A 52 -6.09 1.86 -14.78
C SER A 52 -4.68 1.83 -15.37
N LEU A 53 -4.52 1.18 -16.52
CA LEU A 53 -3.26 1.15 -17.24
C LEU A 53 -2.83 2.59 -17.57
N GLY A 54 -1.57 2.94 -17.24
CA GLY A 54 -1.01 4.28 -17.44
C GLY A 54 -1.19 5.25 -16.26
N THR A 55 -1.98 4.92 -15.24
CA THR A 55 -2.08 5.75 -14.02
C THR A 55 -0.87 5.57 -13.10
N SER A 56 -0.61 6.56 -12.25
CA SER A 56 0.57 6.56 -11.38
C SER A 56 0.50 5.46 -10.31
N ASN A 57 1.66 4.96 -9.87
CA ASN A 57 1.72 3.94 -8.82
C ASN A 57 1.12 4.40 -7.50
N GLY A 58 1.25 5.68 -7.17
CA GLY A 58 0.63 6.23 -5.97
C GLY A 58 -0.90 6.18 -6.03
N LYS A 59 -1.51 6.48 -7.19
CA LYS A 59 -2.96 6.34 -7.38
C LYS A 59 -3.41 4.90 -7.28
N ALA A 60 -2.66 3.97 -7.88
CA ALA A 60 -2.97 2.54 -7.83
C ALA A 60 -2.84 1.98 -6.41
N LEU A 61 -1.80 2.40 -5.68
CA LEU A 61 -1.63 2.04 -4.27
C LEU A 61 -2.76 2.62 -3.39
N SER A 62 -3.18 3.85 -3.66
CA SER A 62 -4.35 4.46 -3.02
C SER A 62 -5.63 3.68 -3.34
N LYS A 63 -5.79 3.19 -4.58
CA LYS A 63 -6.94 2.37 -4.98
C LYS A 63 -6.96 1.03 -4.27
N TRP A 64 -5.80 0.37 -4.17
CA TRP A 64 -5.67 -0.85 -3.37
C TRP A 64 -6.04 -0.60 -1.90
N LEU A 65 -5.49 0.46 -1.28
CA LEU A 65 -5.71 0.81 0.13
C LEU A 65 -7.18 1.11 0.44
N HIS A 66 -7.87 1.79 -0.48
CA HIS A 66 -9.28 2.17 -0.35
C HIS A 66 -10.27 1.12 -0.86
N THR A 67 -9.80 -0.05 -1.29
CA THR A 67 -10.68 -1.18 -1.63
C THR A 67 -10.79 -2.10 -0.41
N PRO A 68 -12.00 -2.29 0.15
CA PRO A 68 -12.21 -3.18 1.30
C PRO A 68 -11.73 -4.61 1.02
N ARG A 69 -11.28 -5.31 2.06
CA ARG A 69 -10.98 -6.74 1.98
C ARG A 69 -12.24 -7.54 2.26
N GLY A 70 -12.39 -8.68 1.56
CA GLY A 70 -13.52 -9.58 1.76
C GLY A 70 -13.60 -10.21 3.16
N ASP A 71 -12.50 -10.25 3.92
CA ASP A 71 -12.44 -10.81 5.28
C ASP A 71 -12.70 -9.77 6.38
N GLY A 72 -13.00 -8.51 6.02
CA GLY A 72 -13.27 -7.42 6.96
C GLY A 72 -12.07 -6.90 7.75
N ARG A 73 -10.87 -7.47 7.54
CA ARG A 73 -9.65 -7.03 8.23
C ARG A 73 -9.03 -5.82 7.53
N PRO A 74 -8.30 -4.95 8.25
CA PRO A 74 -7.63 -3.82 7.61
C PRO A 74 -6.56 -4.27 6.61
N LYS A 75 -6.41 -3.51 5.53
CA LYS A 75 -5.19 -3.51 4.71
C LYS A 75 -4.08 -2.82 5.48
N VAL A 76 -2.86 -3.33 5.38
CA VAL A 76 -1.69 -2.73 6.03
C VAL A 76 -0.71 -2.29 4.96
N LEU A 77 -0.36 -1.02 4.97
CA LEU A 77 0.68 -0.46 4.14
C LEU A 77 1.82 -0.03 5.04
N LYS A 78 2.99 -0.62 4.84
CA LYS A 78 4.22 -0.13 5.45
C LYS A 78 4.98 0.64 4.40
N CYS A 79 5.45 1.84 4.73
CA CYS A 79 6.27 2.66 3.86
C CYS A 79 7.61 2.91 4.54
N ASN A 80 8.70 2.52 3.89
CA ASN A 80 10.04 2.84 4.33
C ASN A 80 10.48 4.15 3.68
N ALA A 81 10.63 5.19 4.50
CA ALA A 81 11.02 6.52 4.05
C ALA A 81 12.52 6.76 4.37
N TRP A 82 13.41 6.13 3.59
CA TRP A 82 14.84 6.33 3.79
C TRP A 82 15.24 7.70 3.23
N ARG A 83 15.52 8.67 4.11
CA ARG A 83 16.10 10.01 3.79
C ARG A 83 15.20 11.04 3.08
N LEU A 84 13.93 10.77 2.75
CA LEU A 84 13.03 11.75 2.11
C LEU A 84 11.72 11.90 2.89
N SER A 85 11.56 13.02 3.59
CA SER A 85 10.41 13.32 4.47
C SER A 85 9.26 14.07 3.79
N TYR A 86 9.53 14.87 2.74
CA TYR A 86 8.52 15.76 2.15
C TYR A 86 7.30 15.05 1.53
N GLY A 87 7.49 13.87 0.94
CA GLY A 87 6.39 13.12 0.32
C GLY A 87 5.37 12.57 1.32
N VAL A 88 5.81 12.28 2.56
CA VAL A 88 4.99 11.59 3.56
C VAL A 88 4.01 12.54 4.22
N THR A 89 4.43 13.74 4.63
CA THR A 89 3.54 14.73 5.25
C THR A 89 2.38 15.06 4.31
N LYS A 90 2.70 15.31 3.03
CA LYS A 90 1.70 15.53 1.97
C LYS A 90 0.75 14.34 1.82
N THR A 91 1.28 13.11 1.86
CA THR A 91 0.46 11.89 1.79
C THR A 91 -0.56 11.83 2.93
N PHE A 92 -0.15 12.11 4.17
CA PHE A 92 -1.06 12.06 5.31
C PHE A 92 -2.13 13.16 5.26
N GLU A 93 -1.77 14.38 4.87
CA GLU A 93 -2.74 15.45 4.65
C GLU A 93 -3.77 15.09 3.57
N GLU A 94 -3.29 14.49 2.48
CA GLU A 94 -4.13 14.06 1.38
C GLU A 94 -5.08 12.91 1.77
N LEU A 95 -4.59 11.91 2.51
CA LEU A 95 -5.42 10.84 3.06
C LEU A 95 -6.44 11.37 4.06
N LYS A 96 -6.07 12.34 4.90
CA LYS A 96 -7.00 13.02 5.83
C LYS A 96 -8.11 13.74 5.07
N LYS A 97 -7.76 14.50 4.02
CA LYS A 97 -8.75 15.17 3.15
C LYS A 97 -9.67 14.16 2.45
N ALA A 98 -9.11 13.07 1.93
CA ALA A 98 -9.88 12.01 1.28
C ALA A 98 -10.85 11.32 2.26
N PHE A 99 -10.41 11.09 3.50
CA PHE A 99 -11.23 10.51 4.56
C PHE A 99 -12.43 11.38 4.93
N VAL A 100 -12.24 12.69 5.09
CA VAL A 100 -13.33 13.63 5.39
C VAL A 100 -14.40 13.62 4.30
N ASN A 101 -14.00 13.49 3.04
CA ASN A 101 -14.89 13.46 1.89
C ASN A 101 -15.42 12.06 1.53
N ALA A 102 -15.04 11.03 2.28
CA ALA A 102 -15.42 9.66 1.95
C ALA A 102 -16.91 9.40 2.23
N SER A 103 -17.56 8.68 1.32
CA SER A 103 -18.93 8.18 1.45
C SER A 103 -19.02 6.67 1.67
N SER A 104 -17.90 5.96 1.53
CA SER A 104 -17.81 4.51 1.73
C SER A 104 -16.85 4.18 2.87
N SER A 105 -17.20 3.16 3.64
CA SER A 105 -16.34 2.62 4.70
C SER A 105 -15.19 1.78 4.12
N VAL A 106 -13.99 1.92 4.71
CA VAL A 106 -12.83 1.05 4.49
C VAL A 106 -11.91 1.09 5.71
N SER A 107 -11.31 -0.05 6.02
CA SER A 107 -10.35 -0.19 7.12
C SER A 107 -8.93 -0.36 6.60
N TYR A 108 -8.00 0.47 7.09
CA TYR A 108 -6.58 0.32 6.78
C TYR A 108 -5.67 0.86 7.89
N VAL A 109 -4.42 0.41 7.87
CA VAL A 109 -3.31 0.92 8.69
C VAL A 109 -2.17 1.30 7.75
N VAL A 110 -1.71 2.54 7.84
CA VAL A 110 -0.50 3.03 7.15
C VAL A 110 0.57 3.28 8.19
N ARG A 111 1.69 2.57 8.11
CA ARG A 111 2.87 2.78 8.95
C ARG A 111 3.98 3.38 8.11
N VAL A 112 4.61 4.43 8.63
CA VAL A 112 5.82 5.00 8.03
C VAL A 112 6.94 4.97 9.05
N ASP A 113 8.02 4.27 8.73
CA ASP A 113 9.24 4.24 9.56
C ASP A 113 10.09 5.47 9.21
N ALA A 114 9.90 6.57 9.95
CA ALA A 114 10.69 7.80 9.84
C ALA A 114 10.44 8.77 11.01
N TYR A 115 11.48 9.56 11.31
CA TYR A 115 11.41 10.69 12.24
C TYR A 115 10.84 11.94 11.56
N PHE A 116 9.73 12.48 12.07
CA PHE A 116 9.16 13.75 11.64
C PHE A 116 9.06 14.72 12.81
N GLY A 117 9.92 15.73 12.86
CA GLY A 117 9.96 16.69 13.98
C GLY A 117 8.81 17.70 14.02
N HIS A 118 8.03 17.83 12.93
CA HIS A 118 6.96 18.82 12.79
C HIS A 118 5.57 18.19 12.60
N MET A 119 5.46 16.87 12.65
CA MET A 119 4.19 16.20 12.47
C MET A 119 3.48 16.06 13.82
N GLU A 120 2.17 16.30 13.83
CA GLU A 120 1.36 16.26 15.04
C GLU A 120 0.32 15.12 14.98
N PRO A 121 0.12 14.39 16.09
CA PRO A 121 -0.96 13.42 16.19
C PRO A 121 -2.34 14.07 16.00
N PHE A 122 -3.30 13.33 15.45
CA PHE A 122 -4.68 13.78 15.38
C PHE A 122 -5.69 12.63 15.41
N VAL A 123 -6.94 12.99 15.67
CA VAL A 123 -8.11 12.12 15.58
C VAL A 123 -9.19 12.88 14.81
N VAL A 124 -9.76 12.27 13.78
CA VAL A 124 -10.88 12.83 13.01
C VAL A 124 -11.94 11.76 12.83
N GLU A 125 -13.19 12.12 13.09
CA GLU A 125 -14.34 11.25 12.84
C GLU A 125 -15.05 11.64 11.54
N ASN A 126 -15.46 10.65 10.76
CA ASN A 126 -16.41 10.80 9.67
C ASN A 126 -17.73 10.16 10.09
N ARG A 127 -18.72 11.00 10.42
CA ARG A 127 -20.05 10.55 10.87
C ARG A 127 -20.85 9.86 9.77
N ALA A 128 -20.60 10.20 8.50
CA ALA A 128 -21.29 9.59 7.37
C ALA A 128 -20.88 8.12 7.19
N THR A 129 -19.58 7.81 7.32
CA THR A 129 -19.08 6.43 7.25
C THR A 129 -19.05 5.72 8.60
N ARG A 130 -19.24 6.45 9.71
CA ARG A 130 -19.11 5.96 11.11
C ARG A 130 -17.70 5.44 11.41
N GLU A 131 -16.69 6.11 10.85
CA GLU A 131 -15.28 5.76 10.98
C GLU A 131 -14.48 6.86 11.66
N CYS A 132 -13.32 6.46 12.17
CA CYS A 132 -12.30 7.34 12.74
C CYS A 132 -11.01 7.18 11.94
N LEU A 133 -10.32 8.29 11.70
CA LEU A 133 -8.94 8.35 11.21
C LEU A 133 -8.05 8.93 12.31
N THR A 134 -7.09 8.14 12.76
CA THR A 134 -6.08 8.57 13.74
C THR A 134 -4.72 8.68 13.09
N LEU A 135 -3.89 9.59 13.57
CA LEU A 135 -2.45 9.63 13.31
C LEU A 135 -1.74 9.74 14.65
N HIS A 136 -0.77 8.88 14.92
CA HIS A 136 -0.01 8.90 16.16
C HIS A 136 1.43 8.39 15.98
N HIS A 137 2.32 8.81 16.88
CA HIS A 137 3.74 8.43 16.86
C HIS A 137 3.98 7.20 17.76
N ALA A 138 4.50 6.13 17.16
CA ALA A 138 4.95 4.93 17.83
C ALA A 138 6.42 5.07 18.25
N ARG A 139 6.65 5.78 19.36
CA ARG A 139 7.99 6.16 19.88
C ARG A 139 9.02 5.02 19.95
N ARG A 140 8.60 3.79 20.28
CA ARG A 140 9.51 2.65 20.45
C ARG A 140 10.24 2.24 19.17
N VAL A 141 9.62 2.48 18.02
CA VAL A 141 10.13 2.06 16.70
C VAL A 141 10.36 3.24 15.77
N ASP A 142 10.26 4.46 16.31
CA ASP A 142 10.31 5.72 15.59
C ASP A 142 9.50 5.71 14.27
N ALA A 143 8.23 5.36 14.40
CA ALA A 143 7.32 5.26 13.28
C ALA A 143 6.06 6.08 13.51
N TRP A 144 5.45 6.54 12.42
CA TRP A 144 4.13 7.16 12.44
C TRP A 144 3.09 6.22 11.87
N ILE A 145 1.96 6.12 12.57
CA ILE A 145 0.90 5.18 12.25
C ILE A 145 -0.37 5.98 12.04
N MET A 146 -0.94 5.85 10.84
CA MET A 146 -2.26 6.34 10.48
C MET A 146 -3.24 5.18 10.37
N GLU A 147 -4.35 5.23 11.11
CA GLU A 147 -5.33 4.16 11.12
C GLU A 147 -6.71 4.69 10.77
N ARG A 148 -7.36 4.03 9.82
CA ARG A 148 -8.77 4.25 9.48
C ARG A 148 -9.57 3.01 9.85
N GLY A 149 -10.66 3.17 10.59
CA GLY A 149 -11.58 2.07 10.89
C GLY A 149 -12.84 2.52 11.66
N PRO A 150 -13.72 1.58 12.05
CA PRO A 150 -14.98 1.90 12.73
C PRO A 150 -14.78 2.59 14.10
N ILE A 151 -15.63 3.56 14.44
CA ILE A 151 -15.58 4.32 15.72
C ILE A 151 -15.78 3.42 16.96
N GLY A 152 -16.43 2.27 16.81
CA GLY A 152 -16.70 1.32 17.90
C GLY A 152 -16.00 -0.03 17.74
N ARG A 153 -14.83 -0.06 17.09
CA ARG A 153 -14.08 -1.32 16.88
C ARG A 153 -13.48 -1.83 18.20
N ASP A 154 -13.28 -3.15 18.27
CA ASP A 154 -12.51 -3.77 19.34
C ASP A 154 -11.02 -3.41 19.17
N GLU A 155 -10.52 -2.50 20.00
CA GLU A 155 -9.12 -2.04 19.96
C GLU A 155 -8.12 -3.15 20.29
N GLN A 156 -8.47 -4.15 21.12
CA GLN A 156 -7.59 -5.28 21.40
C GLN A 156 -7.45 -6.17 20.17
N GLN A 157 -8.58 -6.50 19.53
CA GLN A 157 -8.58 -7.25 18.29
C GLN A 157 -7.87 -6.49 17.17
N TRP A 158 -8.10 -5.18 17.06
CA TRP A 158 -7.44 -4.32 16.09
C TRP A 158 -5.92 -4.30 16.28
N ALA A 159 -5.45 -4.14 17.51
CA ALA A 159 -4.03 -4.19 17.83
C ALA A 159 -3.41 -5.56 17.48
N VAL A 160 -4.12 -6.66 17.75
CA VAL A 160 -3.70 -8.01 17.31
C VAL A 160 -3.58 -8.06 15.80
N TRP A 161 -4.59 -7.56 15.08
CA TRP A 161 -4.60 -7.56 13.62
C TRP A 161 -3.47 -6.73 13.02
N ALA A 162 -3.25 -5.51 13.48
CA ALA A 162 -2.18 -4.65 13.01
C ALA A 162 -0.80 -5.28 13.28
N ARG A 163 -0.60 -5.81 14.49
CA ARG A 163 0.64 -6.49 14.89
C ARG A 163 0.90 -7.76 14.05
N GLU A 164 -0.09 -8.63 13.89
CA GLU A 164 0.01 -9.83 13.05
C GLU A 164 0.45 -9.52 11.62
N ALA A 165 -0.06 -8.43 11.06
CA ALA A 165 0.34 -8.02 9.71
C ALA A 165 1.80 -7.56 9.68
N MET A 166 2.26 -6.81 10.69
CA MET A 166 3.57 -6.17 10.69
C MET A 166 4.73 -7.00 11.26
N GLU A 167 4.46 -8.08 11.99
CA GLU A 167 5.51 -8.91 12.59
C GLU A 167 6.12 -9.92 11.61
N LYS A 168 7.34 -9.62 11.15
CA LYS A 168 8.16 -10.43 10.24
C LYS A 168 8.31 -11.91 10.62
N LYS A 169 8.17 -12.25 11.91
CA LYS A 169 8.34 -13.62 12.45
C LYS A 169 7.18 -14.57 12.13
N ASN A 170 6.01 -14.06 11.72
CA ASN A 170 4.80 -14.86 11.48
C ASN A 170 4.46 -15.02 9.98
N TRP A 171 5.45 -14.93 9.09
CA TRP A 171 5.24 -14.92 7.64
C TRP A 171 5.72 -16.24 7.00
N PRO A 172 4.92 -17.32 7.04
CA PRO A 172 5.30 -18.58 6.39
C PRO A 172 5.35 -18.49 4.86
N ASN A 173 4.78 -17.44 4.25
CA ASN A 173 4.66 -17.29 2.80
C ASN A 173 5.01 -15.85 2.37
N LEU A 174 6.29 -15.64 2.12
CA LEU A 174 6.83 -14.40 1.56
C LEU A 174 6.81 -14.51 0.04
N LEU A 175 6.09 -13.61 -0.64
CA LEU A 175 6.19 -13.45 -2.09
C LEU A 175 7.04 -12.22 -2.38
N GLN A 176 8.33 -12.46 -2.50
CA GLN A 176 9.28 -11.46 -2.94
C GLN A 176 9.38 -11.53 -4.46
N PHE A 177 8.80 -10.53 -5.13
CA PHE A 177 8.98 -10.33 -6.57
C PHE A 177 10.15 -9.36 -6.77
N GLU A 178 11.28 -9.90 -7.19
CA GLU A 178 12.39 -9.13 -7.72
C GLU A 178 12.31 -9.24 -9.24
N PHE A 179 12.29 -8.09 -9.92
CA PHE A 179 12.26 -8.05 -11.36
C PHE A 179 13.52 -7.35 -11.83
N GLU A 180 14.39 -8.06 -12.51
CA GLU A 180 15.53 -7.51 -13.22
C GLU A 180 15.11 -7.04 -14.62
N ASP A 181 16.02 -6.34 -15.32
CA ASP A 181 15.77 -5.88 -16.68
C ASP A 181 15.61 -7.07 -17.65
N ARG A 182 16.29 -8.19 -17.37
CA ARG A 182 16.16 -9.45 -18.13
C ARG A 182 14.78 -10.12 -18.03
N ASP A 183 14.03 -9.82 -16.97
CA ASP A 183 12.69 -10.39 -16.75
C ASP A 183 11.61 -9.65 -17.55
N ILE A 184 12.00 -8.52 -18.15
CA ILE A 184 11.20 -7.78 -19.12
C ILE A 184 11.71 -8.22 -20.49
N GLY A 185 11.04 -9.22 -21.09
CA GLY A 185 11.38 -9.71 -22.43
C GLY A 185 11.55 -8.56 -23.45
N PRO A 186 12.28 -8.78 -24.55
CA PRO A 186 12.65 -7.72 -25.47
C PRO A 186 11.43 -6.91 -25.92
N LEU A 187 11.48 -5.60 -25.70
CA LEU A 187 10.46 -4.64 -26.12
C LEU A 187 10.60 -4.34 -27.62
N SER A 188 10.56 -5.37 -28.49
CA SER A 188 10.26 -5.31 -29.93
C SER A 188 10.60 -6.65 -30.59
N PRO A 189 9.94 -7.02 -31.69
CA PRO A 189 10.35 -8.19 -32.47
C PRO A 189 11.71 -7.91 -33.09
N ASP A 190 12.62 -8.89 -33.01
CA ASP A 190 13.87 -8.89 -33.76
C ASP A 190 13.54 -8.66 -35.25
N GLU A 191 13.89 -7.49 -35.79
CA GLU A 191 13.95 -7.34 -37.23
C GLU A 191 15.07 -8.27 -37.73
N PRO A 192 14.80 -9.15 -38.71
CA PRO A 192 15.82 -10.03 -39.23
C PRO A 192 16.90 -9.20 -39.91
N SER A 193 18.14 -9.39 -39.45
CA SER A 193 19.33 -8.81 -40.04
C SER A 193 19.43 -9.19 -41.51
N THR A 194 19.14 -8.25 -42.40
CA THR A 194 19.48 -8.40 -43.82
C THR A 194 20.99 -8.29 -43.98
N SER A 195 21.68 -9.44 -43.90
CA SER A 195 23.01 -9.58 -44.48
C SER A 195 22.88 -9.59 -46.00
N LYS A 196 23.10 -8.44 -46.64
CA LYS A 196 23.54 -8.39 -48.03
C LYS A 196 25.06 -8.33 -48.02
N SER A 197 25.71 -9.49 -48.15
CA SER A 197 27.08 -9.57 -48.64
C SER A 197 27.07 -9.30 -50.15
N LYS A 198 27.90 -8.34 -50.56
CA LYS A 198 28.33 -8.13 -51.94
C LYS A 198 29.68 -8.79 -52.13
#